data_AF-A0A8I0SS03-F1
#
_entry.id   AF-A0A8I0SS03-F1
#
_cell.length_a   1.000
_cell.length_b   1.000
_cell.length_c   1.000
_cell.angle_alpha   90.00
_cell.angle_beta   90.00
_cell.angle_gamma   90.00
#
_symmetry.space_group_name_H-M   'P 1'
#
loop_
_entity.id
_entity.type
_entity.pdbx_description
1 polymer ?
#
loop_
_entity_poly.entity_id
_entity_poly.type
_entity_poly.pdbx_seq_one_letter_code
_entity_poly.pdbx_strand_id
1 'polypeptide(L)'
;MTFCRISAEPAHKKRFPGCHEYLNRLEKCLSKCYSRDVKIFKGKQVVKWAQNKRITDAVLRDAALEICEGKVDADLGGYLFKKRLARAGAGKSGGYRTIVGFRKADASRIIFLYGFAKNATANISSIQAEALSLAAKDFLAATEEQIIHLLEKGSISEIKNG
;
A
#
# COMPACT_ATOMS: atom_id res chain seq x y z
N MET A 1 32.63 13.67 11.21
CA MET A 1 32.32 14.84 10.36
C MET A 1 32.53 14.37 8.93
N THR A 2 31.52 14.26 8.07
CA THR A 2 30.64 15.33 7.64
C THR A 2 29.29 14.76 7.18
N PHE A 3 28.22 15.41 7.65
CA PHE A 3 26.82 15.16 7.32
C PHE A 3 26.57 15.20 5.80
N CYS A 4 25.95 14.16 5.24
CA CYS A 4 25.34 14.25 3.92
C CYS A 4 23.98 14.95 4.05
N ARG A 5 24.00 16.29 4.04
CA ARG A 5 22.81 17.11 3.77
C ARG A 5 22.47 16.95 2.29
N ILE A 6 21.47 16.14 1.98
CA ILE A 6 20.77 16.28 0.70
C ILE A 6 19.52 17.10 1.00
N SER A 7 19.69 18.42 0.92
CA SER A 7 18.57 19.33 0.73
C SER A 7 17.89 18.98 -0.58
N ALA A 8 16.62 18.61 -0.51
CA ALA A 8 15.76 18.53 -1.66
C ALA A 8 15.42 19.95 -2.12
N GLU A 9 15.85 20.33 -3.33
CA GLU A 9 15.28 21.45 -4.07
C GLU A 9 14.79 20.95 -5.44
N PRO A 10 13.53 21.22 -5.83
CA PRO A 10 12.99 20.76 -7.10
C PRO A 10 13.34 21.75 -8.20
N ALA A 11 14.33 21.42 -9.03
CA ALA A 11 14.69 22.24 -10.18
C ALA A 11 13.78 21.93 -11.38
N HIS A 12 12.85 22.85 -11.62
CA HIS A 12 12.06 22.94 -12.84
C HIS A 12 12.93 23.05 -14.11
N LYS A 13 12.60 22.22 -15.11
CA LYS A 13 12.74 22.41 -16.58
C LYS A 13 14.03 23.08 -17.11
N LYS A 14 14.93 22.27 -17.68
CA LYS A 14 15.63 22.62 -18.94
C LYS A 14 15.56 21.47 -19.94
N ARG A 15 15.07 21.79 -21.14
CA ARG A 15 14.75 20.86 -22.24
C ARG A 15 15.99 20.68 -23.11
N PHE A 16 16.46 19.44 -23.25
CA PHE A 16 17.49 19.04 -24.21
C PHE A 16 16.92 17.98 -25.16
N PRO A 17 17.14 18.09 -26.49
CA PRO A 17 16.63 17.14 -27.47
C PRO A 17 17.59 15.94 -27.56
N GLY A 18 17.07 14.72 -27.36
CA GLY A 18 17.85 13.47 -27.52
C GLY A 18 17.67 12.39 -26.45
N CYS A 19 16.78 12.58 -25.46
CA CYS A 19 16.74 11.74 -24.24
C CYS A 19 15.48 10.85 -24.07
N HIS A 20 14.88 10.31 -25.14
CA HIS A 20 13.62 9.55 -24.99
C HIS A 20 13.81 8.21 -24.24
N GLU A 21 14.99 7.59 -24.31
CA GLU A 21 15.21 6.28 -23.67
C GLU A 21 15.79 6.37 -22.24
N TYR A 22 16.53 7.44 -21.92
CA TYR A 22 17.13 7.63 -20.59
C TYR A 22 16.15 8.14 -19.53
N LEU A 23 15.17 8.97 -19.93
CA LEU A 23 14.12 9.46 -19.03
C LEU A 23 13.24 8.31 -18.54
N ASN A 24 12.96 7.31 -19.38
CA ASN A 24 12.25 6.10 -18.95
C ASN A 24 13.01 5.29 -17.90
N ARG A 25 14.35 5.24 -17.95
CA ARG A 25 15.15 4.52 -16.95
C ARG A 25 15.23 5.29 -15.63
N LEU A 26 15.34 6.62 -15.68
CA LEU A 26 15.37 7.47 -14.50
C LEU A 26 14.00 7.63 -13.84
N GLU A 27 12.91 7.77 -14.60
CA GLU A 27 11.55 7.76 -14.04
C GLU A 27 11.20 6.41 -13.43
N LYS A 28 11.66 5.31 -14.04
CA LYS A 28 11.47 3.96 -13.50
C LYS A 28 12.36 3.65 -12.30
N CYS A 29 13.52 4.32 -12.17
CA CYS A 29 14.36 4.29 -10.97
C CYS A 29 13.83 5.23 -9.88
N LEU A 30 13.36 6.43 -10.23
CA LEU A 30 12.79 7.42 -9.32
C LEU A 30 11.44 6.94 -8.78
N SER A 31 10.60 6.30 -9.59
CA SER A 31 9.39 5.63 -9.12
C SER A 31 9.75 4.46 -8.19
N LYS A 32 10.78 3.66 -8.51
CA LYS A 32 11.31 2.61 -7.62
C LYS A 32 11.97 3.13 -6.35
N CYS A 33 12.51 4.34 -6.34
CA CYS A 33 13.16 4.95 -5.17
C CYS A 33 12.13 5.69 -4.30
N TYR A 34 11.19 6.41 -4.89
CA TYR A 34 10.06 7.04 -4.19
C TYR A 34 9.09 6.01 -3.60
N SER A 35 9.14 4.76 -4.09
CA SER A 35 8.44 3.61 -3.50
C SER A 35 9.15 2.99 -2.28
N ARG A 36 10.36 3.43 -1.90
CA ARG A 36 11.10 2.85 -0.75
C ARG A 36 10.74 3.46 0.59
N ASP A 37 10.18 4.66 0.62
CA ASP A 37 9.72 5.33 1.85
C ASP A 37 8.22 5.14 2.10
N VAL A 38 7.65 4.07 1.54
CA VAL A 38 6.24 3.72 1.75
C VAL A 38 6.13 2.88 3.01
N LYS A 39 5.47 3.42 4.04
CA LYS A 39 5.15 2.67 5.25
C LYS A 39 3.92 1.81 5.01
N ILE A 40 4.07 0.51 5.26
CA ILE A 40 3.03 -0.48 4.98
C ILE A 40 2.50 -1.02 6.30
N PHE A 41 1.19 -0.91 6.48
CA PHE A 41 0.49 -1.34 7.69
C PHE A 41 -0.56 -2.39 7.37
N LYS A 42 -0.80 -3.29 8.31
CA LYS A 42 -1.87 -4.29 8.27
C LYS A 42 -2.72 -4.15 9.53
N GLY A 43 -4.04 -4.07 9.36
CA GLY A 43 -4.98 -4.09 10.48
C GLY A 43 -5.03 -5.45 11.17
N LYS A 44 -5.46 -5.50 12.43
CA LYS A 44 -5.57 -6.72 13.24
C LYS A 44 -6.33 -7.86 12.55
N GLN A 45 -7.40 -7.54 11.82
CA GLN A 45 -8.16 -8.54 11.05
C GLN A 45 -7.31 -9.15 9.93
N VAL A 46 -6.56 -8.32 9.20
CA VAL A 46 -5.66 -8.74 8.13
C VAL A 46 -4.50 -9.56 8.67
N VAL A 47 -3.96 -9.22 9.84
CA VAL A 47 -2.92 -10.02 10.51
C VAL A 47 -3.40 -11.47 10.70
N LYS A 48 -4.58 -11.64 11.33
CA LYS A 48 -5.16 -12.97 11.55
C LYS A 48 -5.47 -13.68 10.23
N TRP A 49 -6.01 -12.96 9.26
CA TRP A 49 -6.34 -13.51 7.96
C TRP A 49 -5.10 -13.97 7.18
N ALA A 50 -4.04 -13.15 7.16
CA ALA A 50 -2.78 -13.46 6.49
C ALA A 50 -2.11 -14.69 7.11
N GLN A 51 -2.11 -14.79 8.44
CA GLN A 51 -1.64 -15.98 9.17
C GLN A 51 -2.42 -17.24 8.76
N ASN A 52 -3.76 -17.18 8.82
CA ASN A 52 -4.62 -18.32 8.46
C ASN A 52 -4.47 -18.75 7.00
N LYS A 53 -4.16 -17.82 6.10
CA LYS A 53 -4.02 -18.05 4.66
C LYS A 53 -2.58 -18.25 4.21
N ARG A 54 -1.62 -18.27 5.14
CA ARG A 54 -0.17 -18.38 4.90
C ARG A 54 0.33 -17.35 3.89
N ILE A 55 -0.21 -16.13 3.96
CA ILE A 55 0.24 -15.00 3.15
C ILE A 55 1.45 -14.41 3.87
N THR A 56 2.58 -14.39 3.19
CA THR A 56 3.81 -13.82 3.72
C THR A 56 3.81 -12.30 3.62
N ASP A 57 4.57 -11.65 4.49
CA ASP A 57 4.72 -10.20 4.47
C ASP A 57 5.34 -9.69 3.16
N ALA A 58 6.15 -10.51 2.47
CA ALA A 58 6.66 -10.24 1.13
C ALA A 58 5.53 -10.05 0.10
N VAL A 59 4.48 -10.89 0.12
CA VAL A 59 3.34 -10.77 -0.80
C VAL A 59 2.56 -9.49 -0.56
N LEU A 60 2.38 -9.10 0.71
CA LEU A 60 1.71 -7.84 1.05
C LEU A 60 2.55 -6.63 0.63
N ARG A 61 3.87 -6.73 0.77
CA ARG A 61 4.81 -5.70 0.31
C ARG A 61 4.77 -5.54 -1.20
N ASP A 62 4.88 -6.62 -1.95
CA ASP A 62 4.82 -6.58 -3.42
C ASP A 62 3.50 -5.98 -3.89
N ALA A 63 2.38 -6.35 -3.25
CA ALA A 63 1.09 -5.78 -3.55
C ALA A 63 1.03 -4.27 -3.24
N ALA A 64 1.65 -3.81 -2.16
CA ALA A 64 1.72 -2.38 -1.82
C ALA A 64 2.56 -1.60 -2.84
N LEU A 65 3.69 -2.15 -3.28
CA LEU A 65 4.52 -1.57 -4.34
C LEU A 65 3.75 -1.47 -5.66
N GLU A 66 3.01 -2.52 -6.03
CA GLU A 66 2.16 -2.49 -7.22
C GLU A 66 1.06 -1.42 -7.10
N ILE A 67 0.52 -1.18 -5.90
CA ILE A 67 -0.45 -0.09 -5.66
C ILE A 67 0.21 1.27 -5.86
N CYS A 68 1.45 1.47 -5.37
CA CYS A 68 2.23 2.69 -5.63
C CYS A 68 2.50 2.90 -7.13
N GLU A 69 2.68 1.82 -7.89
CA GLU A 69 2.78 1.85 -9.36
C GLU A 69 1.42 2.10 -10.06
N GLY A 70 0.34 2.27 -9.31
CA GLY A 70 -1.01 2.50 -9.84
C GLY A 70 -1.73 1.22 -10.32
N LYS A 71 -1.17 0.04 -10.07
CA LYS A 71 -1.79 -1.26 -10.42
C LYS A 71 -2.82 -1.65 -9.36
N VAL A 72 -3.97 -0.98 -9.36
CA VAL A 72 -5.13 -1.32 -8.53
C VAL A 72 -6.21 -2.01 -9.37
N ASP A 73 -6.90 -3.00 -8.79
CA ASP A 73 -7.94 -3.75 -9.51
C ASP A 73 -9.24 -2.96 -9.65
N ALA A 74 -9.63 -2.24 -8.59
CA ALA A 74 -10.81 -1.38 -8.60
C ALA A 74 -10.72 -0.31 -7.50
N ASP A 75 -11.29 0.86 -7.79
CA ASP A 75 -11.51 1.95 -6.83
C ASP A 75 -12.91 1.78 -6.22
N LEU A 76 -13.01 1.75 -4.89
CA LEU A 76 -14.29 1.71 -4.17
C LEU A 76 -14.75 3.08 -3.69
N GLY A 77 -13.95 4.12 -3.92
CA GLY A 77 -14.16 5.45 -3.35
C GLY A 77 -13.75 5.51 -1.87
N GLY A 78 -13.71 6.72 -1.32
CA GLY A 78 -13.43 6.92 0.11
C GLY A 78 -12.05 6.40 0.55
N TYR A 79 -11.04 6.52 -0.32
CA TYR A 79 -9.68 6.02 -0.09
C TYR A 79 -9.54 4.49 -0.08
N LEU A 80 -10.59 3.75 -0.44
CA LEU A 80 -10.58 2.29 -0.49
C LEU A 80 -10.35 1.75 -1.90
N PHE A 81 -9.49 0.76 -1.99
CA PHE A 81 -9.13 0.10 -3.23
C PHE A 81 -9.15 -1.41 -3.08
N LYS A 82 -9.63 -2.10 -4.12
CA LYS A 82 -9.50 -3.55 -4.23
C LYS A 82 -8.16 -3.88 -4.88
N LYS A 83 -7.45 -4.83 -4.28
CA LYS A 83 -6.20 -5.38 -4.80
C LYS A 83 -6.23 -6.90 -4.76
N ARG A 84 -5.79 -7.54 -5.85
CA ARG A 84 -5.49 -8.96 -5.90
C ARG A 84 -4.11 -9.22 -5.34
N LEU A 85 -4.02 -10.22 -4.47
CA LEU A 85 -2.74 -10.74 -3.99
C LEU A 85 -2.39 -12.00 -4.75
N ALA A 86 -1.14 -12.08 -5.21
CA ALA A 86 -0.58 -13.31 -5.76
C ALA A 86 -0.52 -14.39 -4.68
N ARG A 87 -0.89 -15.62 -5.04
CA ARG A 87 -0.76 -16.77 -4.14
C ARG A 87 0.52 -17.53 -4.50
N ALA A 88 1.44 -17.62 -3.54
CA ALA A 88 2.61 -18.48 -3.71
C ALA A 88 2.16 -19.95 -3.84
N GLY A 89 2.57 -20.61 -4.93
CA GLY A 89 2.40 -22.06 -5.13
C GLY A 89 1.00 -22.56 -5.51
N ALA A 90 0.06 -21.72 -5.97
CA ALA A 90 -1.24 -22.19 -6.46
C ALA A 90 -1.60 -21.62 -7.83
N GLY A 91 -2.06 -22.49 -8.73
CA GLY A 91 -2.52 -22.12 -10.07
C GLY A 91 -3.70 -21.13 -10.08
N LYS A 92 -4.04 -20.65 -11.29
CA LYS A 92 -4.95 -19.53 -11.67
C LYS A 92 -6.33 -19.40 -10.97
N SER A 93 -6.76 -20.36 -10.15
CA SER A 93 -8.14 -20.45 -9.66
C SER A 93 -8.38 -19.89 -8.24
N GLY A 94 -7.35 -19.68 -7.41
CA GLY A 94 -7.51 -19.45 -5.96
C GLY A 94 -6.84 -18.21 -5.34
N GLY A 95 -6.73 -17.10 -6.07
CA GLY A 95 -6.14 -15.85 -5.55
C GLY A 95 -6.96 -15.17 -4.44
N TYR A 96 -6.30 -14.33 -3.64
CA TYR A 96 -6.94 -13.54 -2.58
C TYR A 96 -7.25 -12.12 -3.07
N ARG A 97 -8.29 -11.51 -2.47
CA ARG A 97 -8.58 -10.09 -2.66
C ARG A 97 -8.49 -9.40 -1.31
N THR A 98 -7.93 -8.20 -1.33
CA THR A 98 -7.82 -7.35 -0.15
C THR A 98 -8.35 -5.97 -0.46
N ILE A 99 -8.89 -5.33 0.57
CA ILE A 99 -9.22 -3.92 0.60
C ILE A 99 -8.06 -3.19 1.24
N VAL A 100 -7.60 -2.17 0.54
CA VAL A 100 -6.46 -1.36 0.91
C VAL A 100 -6.92 0.09 1.00
N GLY A 101 -6.55 0.75 2.10
CA GLY A 101 -6.65 2.18 2.27
C GLY A 101 -5.35 2.85 1.84
N PHE A 102 -5.40 3.75 0.86
CA PHE A 102 -4.28 4.64 0.54
C PHE A 102 -4.76 5.95 -0.08
N ARG A 103 -3.90 6.96 -0.05
CA ARG A 103 -4.17 8.27 -0.66
C ARG A 103 -3.44 8.36 -1.99
N LYS A 104 -4.18 8.45 -3.10
CA LYS A 104 -3.56 8.61 -4.45
C LYS A 104 -2.64 9.82 -4.56
N ALA A 105 -2.96 10.90 -3.86
CA ALA A 105 -2.15 12.13 -3.85
C ALA A 105 -0.87 11.99 -3.01
N ASP A 106 -0.82 11.03 -2.07
CA ASP A 106 0.27 10.83 -1.14
C ASP A 106 0.35 9.34 -0.78
N ALA A 107 1.17 8.60 -1.53
CA ALA A 107 1.34 7.17 -1.36
C ALA A 107 2.36 6.82 -0.25
N SER A 108 2.69 7.75 0.65
CA SER A 108 3.65 7.51 1.75
C SER A 108 3.20 6.43 2.73
N ARG A 109 1.89 6.21 2.87
CA ARG A 109 1.31 5.25 3.81
C ARG A 109 0.23 4.40 3.14
N ILE A 110 0.31 3.09 3.38
CA ILE A 110 -0.66 2.12 2.88
C ILE A 110 -1.14 1.26 4.04
N ILE A 111 -2.46 1.09 4.18
CA ILE A 111 -3.03 0.18 5.19
C ILE A 111 -3.90 -0.90 4.56
N PHE A 112 -3.58 -2.15 4.84
CA PHE A 112 -4.46 -3.29 4.53
C PHE A 112 -5.52 -3.41 5.62
N LEU A 113 -6.79 -3.18 5.26
CA LEU A 113 -7.90 -3.15 6.20
C LEU A 113 -8.66 -4.46 6.27
N TYR A 114 -8.82 -5.14 5.13
CA TYR A 114 -9.65 -6.34 5.07
C TYR A 114 -9.20 -7.31 3.98
N GLY A 115 -9.01 -8.58 4.31
CA GLY A 115 -8.65 -9.63 3.36
C GLY A 115 -9.72 -10.72 3.23
N PHE A 116 -9.99 -11.19 2.02
CA PHE A 116 -10.96 -12.26 1.75
C PHE A 116 -10.54 -13.18 0.58
N ALA A 117 -11.00 -14.42 0.62
CA ALA A 117 -10.82 -15.38 -0.47
C ALA A 117 -11.85 -15.12 -1.60
N LYS A 118 -11.51 -15.51 -2.84
CA LYS A 118 -12.31 -15.28 -4.06
C LYS A 118 -13.82 -15.58 -3.94
N ASN A 119 -14.22 -16.52 -3.08
CA ASN A 119 -15.61 -16.94 -2.89
C ASN A 119 -16.35 -16.24 -1.73
N ALA A 120 -15.70 -15.33 -1.00
CA ALA A 120 -16.33 -14.56 0.08
C ALA A 120 -16.79 -13.15 -0.39
N THR A 121 -16.67 -12.85 -1.68
CA THR A 121 -16.83 -11.51 -2.27
C THR A 121 -18.25 -10.94 -2.21
N ALA A 122 -19.29 -11.76 -2.00
CA ALA A 122 -20.66 -11.32 -2.27
C ALA A 122 -21.28 -10.37 -1.23
N ASN A 123 -20.66 -10.14 -0.06
CA ASN A 123 -21.39 -9.60 1.08
C ASN A 123 -20.63 -8.57 1.95
N ILE A 124 -19.80 -7.72 1.35
CA ILE A 124 -19.42 -6.48 2.06
C ILE A 124 -20.62 -5.55 1.94
N SER A 125 -21.38 -5.41 3.03
CA SER A 125 -22.50 -4.48 3.08
C SER A 125 -22.03 -3.03 2.89
N SER A 126 -22.92 -2.16 2.44
CA SER A 126 -22.66 -0.72 2.37
C SER A 126 -22.13 -0.16 3.69
N ILE A 127 -22.70 -0.61 4.82
CA ILE A 127 -22.28 -0.25 6.17
C ILE A 127 -20.83 -0.67 6.44
N GLN A 128 -20.44 -1.90 6.05
CA GLN A 128 -19.06 -2.35 6.21
C GLN A 128 -18.09 -1.54 5.34
N ALA A 129 -18.47 -1.25 4.09
CA ALA A 129 -17.66 -0.43 3.21
C ALA A 129 -17.48 1.00 3.75
N GLU A 130 -18.53 1.58 4.32
CA GLU A 130 -18.49 2.91 4.94
C GLU A 130 -17.60 2.92 6.19
N ALA A 131 -17.73 1.93 7.08
CA ALA A 131 -16.87 1.79 8.24
C ALA A 131 -15.39 1.63 7.86
N LEU A 132 -15.10 0.85 6.82
CA LEU A 132 -13.74 0.70 6.30
C LEU A 132 -13.22 2.01 5.70
N SER A 133 -14.07 2.76 5.02
CA SER A 133 -13.73 4.06 4.40
C SER A 133 -13.40 5.10 5.47
N LEU A 134 -14.19 5.15 6.55
CA LEU A 134 -13.92 6.01 7.69
C LEU A 134 -12.60 5.62 8.36
N ALA A 135 -12.39 4.33 8.63
CA ALA A 135 -11.13 3.85 9.20
C ALA A 135 -9.91 4.16 8.31
N ALA A 136 -10.05 4.06 6.98
CA ALA A 136 -9.01 4.44 6.03
C ALA A 136 -8.70 5.94 6.13
N LYS A 137 -9.73 6.79 6.12
CA LYS A 137 -9.59 8.24 6.24
C LYS A 137 -8.89 8.64 7.53
N ASP A 138 -9.38 8.13 8.65
CA ASP A 138 -8.83 8.44 9.98
C ASP A 138 -7.37 8.00 10.08
N PHE A 139 -7.06 6.81 9.56
CA PHE A 139 -5.68 6.31 9.55
C PHE A 139 -4.76 7.16 8.66
N LEU A 140 -5.22 7.56 7.48
CA LEU A 140 -4.42 8.38 6.55
C LEU A 140 -4.25 9.81 7.06
N ALA A 141 -5.20 10.32 7.85
CA ALA A 141 -5.11 11.61 8.52
C ALA A 141 -4.36 11.57 9.87
N ALA A 142 -4.05 10.37 10.37
CA ALA A 142 -3.45 10.21 11.69
C ALA A 142 -2.02 10.77 11.77
N THR A 143 -1.71 11.38 12.91
CA THR A 143 -0.34 11.82 13.22
C THR A 143 0.55 10.61 13.54
N GLU A 144 1.87 10.82 13.55
CA GLU A 144 2.81 9.74 13.84
C GLU A 144 2.61 9.20 15.27
N GLU A 145 2.29 10.07 16.23
CA GLU A 145 2.00 9.68 17.62
C GLU A 145 0.77 8.78 17.70
N GLN A 146 -0.28 9.09 16.93
CA GLN A 146 -1.47 8.26 16.85
C GLN A 146 -1.18 6.89 16.22
N ILE A 147 -0.32 6.84 15.19
CA ILE A 147 0.12 5.59 14.58
C ILE A 147 0.90 4.75 15.58
N ILE A 148 1.83 5.35 16.34
CA ILE A 148 2.57 4.68 17.41
C ILE A 148 1.61 4.10 18.45
N HIS A 149 0.63 4.88 18.89
CA HIS A 149 -0.37 4.40 19.85
C HIS A 149 -1.20 3.21 19.29
N LEU A 150 -1.54 3.24 18.00
CA LEU A 150 -2.24 2.13 17.34
C LEU A 150 -1.37 0.87 17.22
N LEU A 151 -0.05 1.03 17.03
CA LEU A 151 0.93 -0.06 17.02
C LEU A 151 1.08 -0.67 18.43
N GLU A 152 1.22 0.17 19.47
CA GLU A 152 1.29 -0.27 20.87
C GLU A 152 0.05 -1.04 21.31
N LYS A 153 -1.14 -0.56 20.89
CA LYS A 153 -2.41 -1.23 21.14
C LYS A 153 -2.58 -2.54 20.36
N GLY A 154 -1.73 -2.80 19.35
CA GLY A 154 -1.84 -3.96 18.47
C GLY A 154 -3.08 -3.94 17.57
N SER A 155 -3.66 -2.75 17.34
CA SER A 155 -4.78 -2.57 16.40
C SER A 155 -4.29 -2.64 14.95
N ILE A 156 -3.06 -2.19 14.73
CA ILE A 156 -2.34 -2.27 13.45
C ILE A 156 -0.96 -2.89 13.68
N SER A 157 -0.34 -3.37 12.61
CA SER A 157 1.05 -3.83 12.62
C SER A 157 1.75 -3.34 11.37
N GLU A 158 2.98 -2.87 11.54
CA GLU A 158 3.83 -2.45 10.42
C GLU A 158 4.53 -3.66 9.80
N ILE A 159 4.65 -3.67 8.47
CA ILE A 159 5.46 -4.64 7.73
C ILE A 159 6.84 -4.06 7.52
N LYS A 160 7.82 -4.51 8.32
CA LYS A 160 9.21 -4.07 8.19
C LYS A 160 9.91 -4.79 7.04
N ASN A 161 10.87 -4.11 6.41
CA ASN A 161 11.85 -4.72 5.51
C ASN A 161 12.84 -5.51 6.36
N GLY A 162 12.65 -6.83 6.44
CA GLY A 162 13.69 -7.77 6.85
C GLY A 162 14.70 -7.96 5.73
#